data_AF-A0A0D0E9A7-F1
#
_entry.id   AF-A0A0D0E9A7-F1
#
_cell.length_a   1.000
_cell.length_b   1.000
_cell.length_c   1.000
_cell.angle_alpha   90.00
_cell.angle_beta   90.00
_cell.angle_gamma   90.00
#
_symmetry.space_group_name_H-M   'P 1'
#
loop_
_entity.id
_entity.type
_entity.pdbx_description
1 polymer ?
#
loop_
_entity_poly.entity_id
_entity_poly.type
_entity_poly.pdbx_seq_one_letter_code
_entity_poly.pdbx_strand_id
1 'polypeptide(L)'
;MFPKIHLHKFISWASSRYQKLSLFGKTAVCSILLFYACLITFIVLVTPSRIAQFMYDLAQGIRRIPYGSLILMAVVVLTSFPPFIGYTTLMNLCGFTYGMQGFIPAAISTICGSTVVFVVLRFLFSNRLRKWTATNEKWQVLEAVIRAKGLPLIILIRVSSFPPWVYSNSLFASIESVSLIQFVFATLFVLPRVLVYVFVGSRIATLSDGEQRGHMATSTKIINGLLIVGGIVTSIIASSLVYCFMQDEIKMLHRSSPANNELAAEALEDAEQGAPLLAQHPLGT
;
A
#
# COMPACT_ATOMS: atom_id res chain seq x y z
N MET A 1 -2.14 -4.24 40.45
CA MET A 1 -0.71 -4.04 40.80
C MET A 1 0.19 -4.98 39.98
N PHE A 2 0.12 -4.98 38.64
CA PHE A 2 1.01 -5.76 37.76
C PHE A 2 1.05 -5.12 36.36
N PRO A 3 2.09 -4.30 36.07
CA PRO A 3 2.77 -4.44 34.77
C PRO A 3 4.30 -4.17 34.80
N LYS A 4 4.89 -3.77 35.94
CA LYS A 4 6.31 -3.31 35.99
C LYS A 4 7.34 -4.41 35.71
N ILE A 5 7.02 -5.68 36.01
CA ILE A 5 7.98 -6.80 35.93
C ILE A 5 8.27 -7.22 34.48
N HIS A 6 7.28 -7.13 33.58
CA HIS A 6 7.49 -7.45 32.15
C HIS A 6 8.29 -6.37 31.43
N LEU A 7 8.10 -5.10 31.79
CA LEU A 7 8.80 -3.97 31.17
C LEU A 7 10.31 -4.02 31.45
N HIS A 8 10.70 -4.32 32.68
CA HIS A 8 12.12 -4.40 33.04
C HIS A 8 12.83 -5.57 32.35
N LYS A 9 12.17 -6.72 32.20
CA LYS A 9 12.71 -7.87 31.44
C LYS A 9 12.84 -7.56 29.95
N PHE A 10 11.90 -6.82 29.37
CA PHE A 10 11.98 -6.39 27.98
C PHE A 10 13.12 -5.39 27.75
N ILE A 11 13.30 -4.43 28.65
CA ILE A 11 14.37 -3.43 28.59
C ILE A 11 15.75 -4.10 28.75
N SER A 12 15.91 -5.03 29.70
CA SER A 12 17.19 -5.73 29.89
C SER A 12 17.52 -6.65 28.71
N TRP A 13 16.52 -7.31 28.13
CA TRP A 13 16.66 -8.11 26.92
C TRP A 13 17.01 -7.27 25.68
N ALA A 14 16.36 -6.13 25.48
CA ALA A 14 16.67 -5.22 24.38
C ALA A 14 18.06 -4.59 24.51
N SER A 15 18.47 -4.20 25.72
CA SER A 15 19.80 -3.60 25.97
C SER A 15 20.95 -4.58 25.75
N SER A 16 20.81 -5.84 26.16
CA SER A 16 21.82 -6.88 25.97
C SER A 16 21.98 -7.27 24.51
N ARG A 17 20.93 -7.13 23.70
CA ARG A 17 21.00 -7.33 22.25
C ARG A 17 21.61 -6.12 21.54
N TYR A 18 21.24 -4.90 21.94
CA TYR A 18 21.87 -3.66 21.44
C TYR A 18 23.38 -3.60 21.72
N GLN A 19 23.83 -4.08 22.89
CA GLN A 19 25.25 -4.11 23.24
C GLN A 19 26.09 -5.02 22.31
N LYS A 20 25.48 -6.09 21.75
CA LYS A 20 26.12 -7.04 20.84
C LYS A 20 26.24 -6.55 19.38
N LEU A 21 25.65 -5.39 19.03
CA LEU A 21 25.78 -4.83 17.68
C LEU A 21 27.10 -4.09 17.49
N SER A 22 27.64 -4.14 16.27
CA SER A 22 28.79 -3.35 15.83
C SER A 22 28.51 -1.85 15.95
N LEU A 23 29.56 -1.02 15.98
CA LEU A 23 29.44 0.45 16.04
C LEU A 23 28.50 1.00 14.96
N PHE A 24 28.53 0.41 13.75
CA PHE A 24 27.65 0.77 12.63
C PHE A 24 26.19 0.38 12.85
N GLY A 25 25.92 -0.78 13.47
CA GLY A 25 24.56 -1.20 13.82
C GLY A 25 23.94 -0.32 14.92
N LYS A 26 24.76 0.14 15.88
CA LYS A 26 24.32 1.06 16.95
C LYS A 26 23.98 2.45 16.40
N THR A 27 24.80 2.99 15.50
CA THR A 27 24.52 4.28 14.85
C THR A 27 23.30 4.21 13.93
N ALA A 28 23.12 3.12 13.18
CA ALA A 28 21.93 2.91 12.36
C ALA A 28 20.65 2.84 13.19
N VAL A 29 20.63 2.05 14.27
CA VAL A 29 19.47 1.96 15.18
C VAL A 29 19.18 3.32 15.84
N CYS A 30 20.22 4.03 16.30
CA CYS A 30 20.06 5.36 16.88
C CYS A 30 19.51 6.38 15.88
N SER A 31 20.00 6.35 14.62
CA SER A 31 19.53 7.24 13.55
C SER A 31 18.09 6.95 13.15
N ILE A 32 17.69 5.68 13.10
CA ILE A 32 16.30 5.27 12.84
C ILE A 32 15.38 5.74 13.97
N LEU A 33 15.77 5.51 15.22
CA LEU A 33 15.02 5.99 16.38
C LEU A 33 14.91 7.52 16.40
N LEU A 34 15.99 8.24 16.08
CA LEU A 34 16.01 9.69 15.97
C LEU A 34 15.11 10.19 14.83
N PHE A 35 15.17 9.55 13.66
CA PHE A 35 14.30 9.87 12.52
C PHE A 35 12.83 9.70 12.88
N TYR A 36 12.44 8.57 13.50
CA TYR A 36 11.07 8.36 13.96
C TYR A 36 10.69 9.33 15.07
N ALA A 37 11.59 9.67 15.99
CA ALA A 37 11.33 10.67 17.02
C ALA A 37 11.11 12.06 16.41
N CYS A 38 11.92 12.47 15.42
CA CYS A 38 11.75 13.70 14.66
C CYS A 38 10.47 13.70 13.83
N LEU A 39 10.12 12.58 13.19
CA LEU A 39 8.87 12.41 12.44
C LEU A 39 7.65 12.54 13.34
N ILE A 40 7.65 11.86 14.50
CA ILE A 40 6.59 11.94 15.50
C ILE A 40 6.51 13.36 16.05
N THR A 41 7.65 13.98 16.36
CA THR A 41 7.72 15.37 16.85
C THR A 41 7.20 16.34 15.79
N PHE A 42 7.53 16.14 14.52
CA PHE A 42 7.00 16.91 13.40
C PHE A 42 5.48 16.72 13.24
N ILE A 43 4.97 15.50 13.38
CA ILE A 43 3.52 15.20 13.33
C ILE A 43 2.78 15.81 14.54
N VAL A 44 3.43 15.91 15.70
CA VAL A 44 2.86 16.56 16.89
C VAL A 44 2.91 18.09 16.77
N LEU A 45 4.02 18.63 16.25
CA LEU A 45 4.22 20.08 16.04
C LEU A 45 3.35 20.61 14.89
N VAL A 46 3.31 19.92 13.75
CA VAL A 46 2.34 20.13 12.68
C VAL A 46 1.05 19.45 13.11
N THR A 47 0.29 20.14 13.95
CA THR A 47 -0.94 19.60 14.53
C THR A 47 -1.76 18.87 13.45
N PRO A 48 -2.21 17.62 13.66
CA PRO A 48 -2.95 16.86 12.65
C PRO A 48 -4.15 17.61 12.07
N SER A 49 -4.71 18.56 12.84
CA SER A 49 -5.71 19.51 12.39
C SER A 49 -5.29 20.36 11.20
N ARG A 50 -4.02 20.81 11.10
CA ARG A 50 -3.49 21.61 9.97
C ARG A 50 -3.41 20.79 8.69
N ILE A 51 -2.92 19.56 8.76
CA ILE A 51 -2.84 18.65 7.60
C ILE A 51 -4.25 18.30 7.13
N ALA A 52 -5.14 17.98 8.07
CA ALA A 52 -6.53 17.70 7.76
C ALA A 52 -7.25 18.92 7.16
N GLN A 53 -6.98 20.13 7.65
CA GLN A 53 -7.51 21.37 7.08
C GLN A 53 -6.99 21.61 5.67
N PHE A 54 -5.68 21.44 5.43
CA PHE A 54 -5.10 21.59 4.10
C PHE A 54 -5.70 20.59 3.09
N MET A 55 -5.88 19.34 3.51
CA MET A 55 -6.56 18.32 2.70
C MET A 55 -8.04 18.67 2.45
N TYR A 56 -8.72 19.23 3.44
CA TYR A 56 -10.09 19.70 3.31
C TYR A 56 -10.18 20.88 2.34
N ASP A 57 -9.33 21.90 2.47
CA ASP A 57 -9.31 23.08 1.59
C ASP A 57 -8.98 22.69 0.15
N LEU A 58 -8.02 21.78 -0.05
CA LEU A 58 -7.70 21.20 -1.35
C LEU A 58 -8.91 20.46 -1.93
N ALA A 59 -9.58 19.63 -1.14
CA ALA A 59 -10.77 18.89 -1.55
C ALA A 59 -11.91 19.83 -1.95
N GLN A 60 -12.20 20.87 -1.15
CA GLN A 60 -13.23 21.86 -1.49
C GLN A 60 -12.85 22.66 -2.74
N GLY A 61 -11.57 22.97 -2.93
CA GLY A 61 -11.06 23.59 -4.15
C GLY A 61 -11.37 22.74 -5.38
N ILE A 62 -11.04 21.44 -5.33
CA ILE A 62 -11.33 20.48 -6.41
C ILE A 62 -12.84 20.35 -6.65
N ARG A 63 -13.64 20.30 -5.57
CA ARG A 63 -15.10 20.16 -5.67
C ARG A 63 -15.75 21.33 -6.43
N ARG A 64 -15.21 22.54 -6.31
CA ARG A 64 -15.72 23.75 -6.98
C ARG A 64 -15.36 23.82 -8.45
N ILE A 65 -14.35 23.08 -8.91
CA ILE A 65 -13.93 23.05 -10.31
C ILE A 65 -14.93 22.20 -11.11
N PRO A 66 -15.45 22.68 -12.26
CA PRO A 66 -16.27 21.87 -13.13
C PRO A 66 -15.49 20.62 -13.57
N TYR A 67 -16.12 19.45 -13.48
CA TYR A 67 -15.46 18.16 -13.75
C TYR A 67 -14.27 17.82 -12.82
N GLY A 68 -14.23 18.36 -11.60
CA GLY A 68 -13.19 18.04 -10.61
C GLY A 68 -13.00 16.54 -10.35
N SER A 69 -14.06 15.73 -10.51
CA SER A 69 -13.98 14.27 -10.38
C SER A 69 -13.13 13.64 -11.49
N LEU A 70 -13.22 14.13 -12.72
CA LEU A 70 -12.39 13.68 -13.84
C LEU A 70 -10.92 14.05 -13.63
N ILE A 71 -10.65 15.24 -13.07
CA ILE A 71 -9.29 15.66 -12.72
C ILE A 71 -8.71 14.72 -11.66
N LEU A 72 -9.45 14.43 -10.59
CA LEU A 72 -9.03 13.45 -9.58
C LEU A 72 -8.77 12.08 -10.19
N MET A 73 -9.66 11.61 -11.06
CA MET A 73 -9.48 10.34 -11.76
C MET A 73 -8.20 10.33 -12.61
N ALA A 74 -7.93 11.40 -13.36
CA ALA A 74 -6.73 11.53 -14.16
C ALA A 74 -5.46 11.51 -13.29
N VAL A 75 -5.47 12.22 -12.15
CA VAL A 75 -4.34 12.22 -11.21
C VAL A 75 -4.12 10.83 -10.58
N VAL A 76 -5.17 10.07 -10.28
CA VAL A 76 -5.05 8.68 -9.82
C VAL A 76 -4.46 7.78 -10.91
N VAL A 77 -4.87 7.94 -12.17
CA VAL A 77 -4.28 7.21 -13.29
C VAL A 77 -2.79 7.53 -13.43
N LEU A 78 -2.41 8.81 -13.36
CA LEU A 78 -1.01 9.23 -13.44
C LEU A 78 -0.16 8.72 -12.28
N THR A 79 -0.68 8.78 -11.05
CA THR A 79 0.03 8.28 -9.85
C THR A 79 0.04 6.76 -9.75
N SER A 80 -0.67 6.04 -10.62
CA SER A 80 -0.58 4.58 -10.72
C SER A 80 0.68 4.11 -11.45
N PHE A 81 1.40 5.01 -12.13
CA PHE A 81 2.69 4.73 -12.77
C PHE A 81 3.85 4.79 -11.77
N PRO A 82 4.86 3.89 -11.88
CA PRO A 82 6.13 4.07 -11.18
C PRO A 82 6.83 5.33 -11.69
N PRO A 83 7.43 6.19 -10.83
CA PRO A 83 7.76 6.03 -9.40
C PRO A 83 6.81 6.79 -8.44
N PHE A 84 5.60 7.14 -8.88
CA PHE A 84 4.74 8.02 -8.10
C PHE A 84 4.25 7.37 -6.79
N ILE A 85 4.15 8.18 -5.75
CA ILE A 85 3.62 7.80 -4.43
C ILE A 85 2.38 8.65 -4.18
N GLY A 86 1.42 8.13 -3.41
CA GLY A 86 0.25 8.91 -2.98
C GLY A 86 -1.10 8.38 -3.44
N TYR A 87 -1.16 7.19 -4.05
CA TYR A 87 -2.41 6.53 -4.41
C TYR A 87 -3.40 6.48 -3.22
N THR A 88 -2.95 6.02 -2.05
CA THR A 88 -3.80 5.96 -0.83
C THR A 88 -4.28 7.34 -0.40
N THR A 89 -3.45 8.37 -0.50
CA THR A 89 -3.83 9.76 -0.20
C THR A 89 -4.92 10.23 -1.14
N LEU A 90 -4.82 9.94 -2.44
CA LEU A 90 -5.84 10.30 -3.43
C LEU A 90 -7.16 9.56 -3.21
N MET A 91 -7.13 8.29 -2.79
CA MET A 91 -8.35 7.56 -2.42
C MET A 91 -9.07 8.22 -1.24
N ASN A 92 -8.32 8.64 -0.21
CA ASN A 92 -8.87 9.43 0.88
C ASN A 92 -9.38 10.79 0.38
N LEU A 93 -8.64 11.46 -0.52
CA LEU A 93 -9.02 12.76 -1.09
C LEU A 93 -10.33 12.70 -1.88
N CYS A 94 -10.59 11.60 -2.60
CA CYS A 94 -11.90 11.34 -3.23
C CYS A 94 -13.03 11.32 -2.18
N GLY A 95 -12.79 10.68 -1.03
CA GLY A 95 -13.70 10.67 0.11
C GLY A 95 -13.86 12.05 0.77
N PHE A 96 -12.78 12.82 0.88
CA PHE A 96 -12.84 14.20 1.38
C PHE A 96 -13.67 15.12 0.48
N THR A 97 -13.55 14.94 -0.84
CA THR A 97 -14.16 15.82 -1.85
C THR A 97 -15.65 15.53 -2.04
N TYR A 98 -16.01 14.26 -2.17
CA TYR A 98 -17.36 13.83 -2.57
C TYR A 98 -18.06 12.94 -1.54
N GLY A 99 -17.47 12.75 -0.35
CA GLY A 99 -17.99 11.80 0.63
C GLY A 99 -18.01 10.38 0.08
N MET A 100 -19.06 9.62 0.40
CA MET A 100 -19.23 8.25 -0.11
C MET A 100 -19.44 8.18 -1.63
N GLN A 101 -19.95 9.25 -2.26
CA GLN A 101 -20.09 9.30 -3.71
C GLN A 101 -18.72 9.34 -4.41
N GLY A 102 -17.66 9.72 -3.70
CA GLY A 102 -16.28 9.65 -4.16
C GLY A 102 -15.79 8.23 -4.45
N PHE A 103 -16.53 7.20 -4.02
CA PHE A 103 -16.21 5.81 -4.34
C PHE A 103 -16.28 5.51 -5.83
N ILE A 104 -17.25 6.09 -6.56
CA ILE A 104 -17.42 5.84 -8.00
C ILE A 104 -16.20 6.33 -8.80
N PRO A 105 -15.78 7.61 -8.71
CA PRO A 105 -14.59 8.07 -9.42
C PRO A 105 -13.32 7.37 -8.91
N ALA A 106 -13.21 7.08 -7.62
CA ALA A 106 -12.09 6.30 -7.07
C ALA A 106 -12.02 4.91 -7.73
N ALA A 107 -13.10 4.13 -7.70
CA ALA A 107 -13.16 2.79 -8.28
C ALA A 107 -12.85 2.77 -9.79
N ILE A 108 -13.44 3.69 -10.56
CA ILE A 108 -13.18 3.78 -12.00
C ILE A 108 -11.71 4.12 -12.24
N SER A 109 -11.16 5.12 -11.53
CA SER A 109 -9.76 5.51 -11.69
C SER A 109 -8.77 4.43 -11.25
N THR A 110 -9.10 3.64 -10.22
CA THR A 110 -8.31 2.48 -9.79
C THR A 110 -8.20 1.44 -10.92
N ILE A 111 -9.34 1.09 -11.54
CA ILE A 111 -9.38 0.09 -12.61
C ILE A 111 -8.72 0.64 -13.88
N CYS A 112 -9.08 1.85 -14.29
CA CYS A 112 -8.49 2.48 -15.47
C CYS A 112 -6.98 2.70 -15.28
N GLY A 113 -6.55 3.17 -14.11
CA GLY A 113 -5.15 3.40 -13.78
C GLY A 113 -4.32 2.12 -13.86
N SER A 114 -4.78 1.05 -13.21
CA SER A 114 -4.07 -0.23 -13.28
C SER A 114 -4.05 -0.79 -14.71
N THR A 115 -5.16 -0.69 -15.44
CA THR A 115 -5.27 -1.19 -16.83
C THR A 115 -4.34 -0.44 -17.77
N VAL A 116 -4.32 0.90 -17.69
CA VAL A 116 -3.45 1.74 -18.53
C VAL A 116 -1.98 1.43 -18.23
N VAL A 117 -1.59 1.35 -16.97
CA VAL A 117 -0.21 1.01 -16.57
C VAL A 117 0.17 -0.38 -17.09
N PHE A 118 -0.72 -1.37 -16.96
CA PHE A 118 -0.49 -2.73 -17.45
C PHE A 118 -0.24 -2.76 -18.96
N VAL A 119 -1.09 -2.07 -19.75
CA VAL A 119 -0.96 -2.01 -21.21
C VAL A 119 0.30 -1.26 -21.63
N VAL A 120 0.55 -0.08 -21.05
CA VAL A 120 1.70 0.76 -21.38
C VAL A 120 3.00 0.04 -21.06
N LEU A 121 3.12 -0.58 -19.88
CA LEU A 121 4.34 -1.31 -19.51
C LEU A 121 4.58 -2.51 -20.42
N ARG A 122 3.53 -3.27 -20.77
CA ARG A 122 3.67 -4.42 -21.67
C ARG A 122 4.01 -4.00 -23.10
N PHE A 123 3.47 -2.89 -23.59
CA PHE A 123 3.77 -2.40 -24.94
C PHE A 123 5.18 -1.79 -25.03
N LEU A 124 5.55 -0.90 -24.10
CA LEU A 124 6.82 -0.17 -24.17
C LEU A 124 8.02 -1.00 -23.70
N PHE A 125 7.84 -1.90 -22.73
CA PHE A 125 8.95 -2.56 -22.05
C PHE A 125 9.00 -4.09 -22.23
N SER A 126 8.10 -4.70 -23.02
CA SER A 126 8.07 -6.17 -23.23
C SER A 126 9.45 -6.78 -23.55
N ASN A 127 10.20 -6.19 -24.48
CA ASN A 127 11.49 -6.71 -24.88
C ASN A 127 12.57 -6.61 -23.79
N ARG A 128 12.51 -5.56 -22.96
CA ARG A 128 13.47 -5.37 -21.85
C ARG A 128 13.11 -6.25 -20.66
N LEU A 129 11.81 -6.36 -20.36
CA LEU A 129 11.26 -7.24 -19.33
C LEU A 129 11.59 -8.70 -19.63
N ARG A 130 11.36 -9.17 -20.86
CA ARG A 130 11.68 -10.56 -21.25
C ARG A 130 13.15 -10.92 -21.06
N LYS A 131 14.08 -10.01 -21.41
CA LYS A 131 15.52 -10.21 -21.17
C LYS A 131 15.85 -10.27 -19.68
N TRP A 132 15.20 -9.44 -18.88
CA TRP A 132 15.43 -9.37 -17.44
C TRP A 132 14.86 -10.60 -16.71
N THR A 133 13.61 -10.98 -16.99
CA THR A 133 12.98 -12.19 -16.44
C THR A 133 13.78 -13.44 -16.81
N ALA A 134 14.28 -13.54 -18.05
CA ALA A 134 15.11 -14.67 -18.49
C ALA A 134 16.45 -14.79 -17.75
N THR A 135 16.92 -13.72 -17.09
CA THR A 135 18.19 -13.73 -16.34
C THR A 135 17.97 -13.99 -14.85
N ASN A 136 16.75 -13.82 -14.34
CA ASN A 136 16.46 -13.87 -12.91
C ASN A 136 15.60 -15.10 -12.56
N GLU A 137 16.24 -16.11 -11.97
CA GLU A 137 15.62 -17.39 -11.62
C GLU A 137 14.38 -17.21 -10.73
N LYS A 138 14.46 -16.31 -9.74
CA LYS A 138 13.34 -16.01 -8.83
C LYS A 138 12.06 -15.61 -9.58
N TRP A 139 12.21 -14.79 -10.61
CA TRP A 139 11.11 -14.26 -11.40
C TRP A 139 10.52 -15.29 -12.37
N GLN A 140 11.37 -16.17 -12.93
CA GLN A 140 10.90 -17.29 -13.75
C GLN A 140 10.05 -18.25 -12.92
N VAL A 141 10.47 -18.49 -11.68
CA VAL A 141 9.73 -19.36 -10.79
C VAL A 141 8.41 -18.71 -10.36
N LEU A 142 8.41 -17.42 -10.03
CA LEU A 142 7.19 -16.68 -9.73
C LEU A 142 6.20 -16.71 -10.92
N GLU A 143 6.69 -16.53 -12.14
CA GLU A 143 5.88 -16.64 -13.35
C GLU A 143 5.31 -18.05 -13.54
N ALA A 144 6.09 -19.09 -13.28
CA ALA A 144 5.63 -20.48 -13.35
C ALA A 144 4.54 -20.79 -12.31
N VAL A 145 4.68 -20.28 -11.08
CA VAL A 145 3.69 -20.44 -10.01
C VAL A 145 2.38 -19.71 -10.36
N ILE A 146 2.47 -18.48 -10.85
CA ILE A 146 1.30 -17.71 -11.29
C ILE A 146 0.63 -18.37 -12.50
N ARG A 147 1.41 -18.95 -13.42
CA ARG A 147 0.87 -19.73 -14.54
C ARG A 147 0.14 -20.99 -14.08
N ALA A 148 0.64 -21.66 -13.04
CA ALA A 148 0.02 -22.89 -12.51
C ALA A 148 -1.26 -22.62 -11.72
N LYS A 149 -1.29 -21.59 -10.88
CA LYS A 149 -2.47 -21.23 -10.06
C LYS A 149 -3.48 -20.36 -10.79
N GLY A 150 -3.01 -19.48 -11.68
CA GLY A 150 -3.84 -18.57 -12.45
C GLY A 150 -4.49 -17.48 -11.59
N LEU A 151 -5.74 -17.15 -11.93
CA LEU A 151 -6.50 -16.01 -11.38
C LEU A 151 -6.62 -15.97 -9.85
N PRO A 152 -6.86 -17.07 -9.11
CA PRO A 152 -6.97 -17.03 -7.65
C PRO A 152 -5.73 -16.45 -6.97
N LEU A 153 -4.53 -16.82 -7.43
CA LEU A 153 -3.29 -16.30 -6.86
C LEU A 153 -3.09 -14.81 -7.18
N ILE A 154 -3.45 -14.39 -8.40
CA ILE A 154 -3.42 -12.97 -8.81
C ILE A 154 -4.33 -12.12 -7.91
N ILE A 155 -5.57 -12.58 -7.67
CA ILE A 155 -6.51 -11.92 -6.76
C ILE A 155 -5.90 -11.82 -5.37
N LEU A 156 -5.35 -12.93 -4.87
CA LEU A 156 -4.83 -13.03 -3.52
C LEU A 156 -3.66 -12.06 -3.27
N ILE A 157 -2.72 -11.96 -4.22
CA ILE A 157 -1.60 -11.01 -4.16
C ILE A 157 -2.11 -9.55 -4.27
N ARG A 158 -3.10 -9.27 -5.11
CA ARG A 158 -3.65 -7.89 -5.23
C ARG A 158 -4.35 -7.45 -3.94
N VAL A 159 -5.03 -8.38 -3.28
CA VAL A 159 -5.82 -8.12 -2.07
C VAL A 159 -4.98 -8.24 -0.78
N SER A 160 -3.79 -8.82 -0.80
CA SER A 160 -2.90 -8.93 0.38
C SER A 160 -2.21 -7.62 0.77
N SER A 161 -2.47 -6.51 0.06
CA SER A 161 -1.82 -5.20 0.25
C SER A 161 -0.30 -5.22 0.02
N PHE A 162 0.20 -6.29 -0.59
CA PHE A 162 1.61 -6.59 -0.79
C PHE A 162 1.79 -7.02 -2.24
N PRO A 163 2.59 -6.37 -3.10
CA PRO A 163 3.39 -5.12 -2.98
C PRO A 163 2.58 -3.80 -2.95
N PRO A 164 3.23 -2.64 -2.71
CA PRO A 164 2.64 -1.32 -2.91
C PRO A 164 1.97 -1.17 -4.29
N TRP A 165 0.88 -0.39 -4.36
CA TRP A 165 -0.01 -0.27 -5.54
C TRP A 165 0.73 -0.23 -6.88
N VAL A 166 1.71 0.67 -6.98
CA VAL A 166 2.44 0.98 -8.20
C VAL A 166 3.40 -0.15 -8.60
N TYR A 167 4.10 -0.73 -7.61
CA TYR A 167 4.97 -1.89 -7.85
C TYR A 167 4.18 -3.13 -8.19
N SER A 168 3.05 -3.33 -7.52
CA SER A 168 2.15 -4.43 -7.83
C SER A 168 1.61 -4.27 -9.26
N ASN A 169 1.29 -3.07 -9.78
CA ASN A 169 0.91 -2.92 -11.21
C ASN A 169 2.05 -3.34 -12.16
N SER A 170 3.28 -2.99 -11.82
CA SER A 170 4.48 -3.28 -12.63
C SER A 170 4.87 -4.76 -12.61
N LEU A 171 4.77 -5.39 -11.44
CA LEU A 171 4.99 -6.82 -11.21
C LEU A 171 4.15 -7.65 -12.19
N PHE A 172 2.83 -7.47 -12.20
CA PHE A 172 1.95 -8.26 -13.06
C PHE A 172 2.07 -7.89 -14.54
N ALA A 173 2.42 -6.64 -14.87
CA ALA A 173 2.72 -6.26 -16.24
C ALA A 173 3.98 -6.95 -16.79
N SER A 174 4.90 -7.32 -15.91
CA SER A 174 6.15 -8.03 -16.24
C SER A 174 5.98 -9.52 -16.48
N ILE A 175 4.86 -10.11 -16.03
CA ILE A 175 4.60 -11.55 -16.11
C ILE A 175 3.78 -11.83 -17.36
N GLU A 176 4.34 -12.56 -18.33
CA GLU A 176 3.69 -12.78 -19.62
C GLU A 176 2.45 -13.68 -19.50
N SER A 177 2.48 -14.63 -18.55
CA SER A 177 1.38 -15.56 -18.27
C SER A 177 0.08 -14.89 -17.80
N VAL A 178 0.15 -13.64 -17.32
CA VAL A 178 -1.01 -12.90 -16.81
C VAL A 178 -1.71 -12.19 -17.97
N SER A 179 -2.98 -12.50 -18.19
CA SER A 179 -3.80 -11.79 -19.18
C SER A 179 -4.37 -10.47 -18.63
N LEU A 180 -4.62 -9.51 -19.51
CA LEU A 180 -5.24 -8.22 -19.13
C LEU A 180 -6.59 -8.41 -18.44
N ILE A 181 -7.42 -9.35 -18.93
CA ILE A 181 -8.74 -9.61 -18.36
C ILE A 181 -8.63 -10.18 -16.94
N GLN A 182 -7.73 -11.14 -16.72
CA GLN A 182 -7.46 -11.67 -15.37
C GLN A 182 -6.99 -10.56 -14.43
N PHE A 183 -6.13 -9.67 -14.91
CA PHE A 183 -5.61 -8.55 -14.13
C PHE A 183 -6.69 -7.51 -13.76
N VAL A 184 -7.54 -7.12 -14.73
CA VAL A 184 -8.67 -6.22 -14.50
C VAL A 184 -9.65 -6.85 -13.52
N PHE A 185 -10.00 -8.13 -13.72
CA PHE A 185 -10.91 -8.84 -12.83
C PHE A 185 -10.35 -8.95 -11.41
N ALA A 186 -9.05 -9.25 -11.26
CA ALA A 186 -8.39 -9.26 -9.97
C ALA A 186 -8.38 -7.87 -9.30
N THR A 187 -8.28 -6.80 -10.08
CA THR A 187 -8.35 -5.43 -9.56
C THR A 187 -9.74 -5.10 -9.00
N LEU A 188 -10.82 -5.69 -9.53
CA LEU A 188 -12.17 -5.50 -8.97
C LEU A 188 -12.28 -5.96 -7.51
N PHE A 189 -11.54 -7.01 -7.13
CA PHE A 189 -11.50 -7.48 -5.74
C PHE A 189 -10.73 -6.54 -4.79
N VAL A 190 -10.03 -5.53 -5.32
CA VAL A 190 -9.37 -4.48 -4.52
C VAL A 190 -10.35 -3.37 -4.13
N LEU A 191 -11.50 -3.25 -4.81
CA LEU A 191 -12.48 -2.19 -4.57
C LEU A 191 -13.02 -2.12 -3.13
N PRO A 192 -13.25 -3.22 -2.38
CA PRO A 192 -13.63 -3.15 -0.98
C PRO A 192 -12.61 -2.37 -0.13
N ARG A 193 -11.30 -2.51 -0.41
CA ARG A 193 -10.27 -1.72 0.27
C ARG A 193 -10.37 -0.24 -0.11
N VAL A 194 -10.59 0.06 -1.38
CA VAL A 194 -10.79 1.44 -1.88
C VAL A 194 -11.99 2.09 -1.19
N LEU A 195 -13.09 1.36 -1.01
CA LEU A 195 -14.27 1.82 -0.30
C LEU A 195 -13.95 2.24 1.13
N VAL A 196 -13.12 1.47 1.86
CA VAL A 196 -12.73 1.85 3.23
C VAL A 196 -11.88 3.11 3.24
N TYR A 197 -10.95 3.30 2.30
CA TYR A 197 -10.18 4.55 2.21
C TYR A 197 -11.07 5.76 1.92
N VAL A 198 -12.03 5.63 1.01
CA VAL A 198 -13.00 6.69 0.71
C VAL A 198 -13.87 6.98 1.93
N PHE A 199 -14.34 5.94 2.63
CA PHE A 199 -15.14 6.07 3.85
C PHE A 199 -14.36 6.81 4.95
N VAL A 200 -13.13 6.39 5.23
CA VAL A 200 -12.26 7.05 6.21
C VAL A 200 -12.03 8.51 5.84
N GLY A 201 -11.69 8.81 4.58
CA GLY A 201 -11.56 10.16 4.07
C GLY A 201 -12.81 11.02 4.28
N SER A 202 -13.99 10.47 3.99
CA SER A 202 -15.26 11.19 4.18
C SER A 202 -15.55 11.58 5.64
N ARG A 203 -15.18 10.71 6.59
CA ARG A 203 -15.35 10.94 8.03
C ARG A 203 -14.34 11.95 8.57
N ILE A 204 -13.10 11.90 8.09
CA ILE A 204 -12.09 12.88 8.47
C ILE A 204 -12.49 14.27 7.95
N ALA A 205 -13.04 14.37 6.74
CA ALA A 205 -13.52 15.64 6.19
C ALA A 205 -14.61 16.28 7.06
N THR A 206 -15.56 15.48 7.57
CA THR A 206 -16.61 15.98 8.47
C THR A 206 -16.04 16.56 9.77
N LEU A 207 -14.94 15.99 10.28
CA LEU A 207 -14.24 16.49 11.47
C LEU A 207 -13.30 17.68 11.18
N SER A 208 -12.97 17.90 9.92
CA SER A 208 -12.07 18.98 9.48
C SER A 208 -12.84 20.25 9.10
N ASP A 209 -14.11 20.11 8.72
CA ASP A 209 -15.00 21.24 8.50
C ASP A 209 -15.25 22.02 9.80
N GLY A 210 -14.76 23.26 9.87
CA GLY A 210 -14.85 24.10 11.06
C GLY A 210 -16.29 24.45 11.46
N GLU A 211 -17.18 24.68 10.50
CA GLU A 211 -18.59 24.99 10.75
C GLU A 211 -19.33 23.73 11.21
N GLN A 212 -19.17 22.63 10.46
CA GLN A 212 -19.83 21.37 10.80
C GLN A 212 -19.34 20.82 12.16
N ARG A 213 -18.05 20.98 12.46
CA ARG A 213 -17.48 20.64 13.77
C ARG A 213 -17.96 21.57 14.88
N GLY A 214 -18.19 22.85 14.61
CA GLY A 214 -18.75 23.80 15.56
C GLY A 214 -20.16 23.41 16.03
N HIS A 215 -21.00 22.97 15.09
CA HIS A 215 -22.39 22.59 15.36
C HIS A 215 -22.58 21.14 15.82
N MET A 216 -21.56 20.28 15.71
CA MET A 216 -21.65 18.88 16.14
C MET A 216 -21.56 18.72 17.66
N ALA A 217 -22.54 18.00 18.23
CA ALA A 217 -22.51 17.51 19.60
C ALA A 217 -21.25 16.67 19.85
N THR A 218 -20.71 16.72 21.08
CA THR A 218 -19.50 15.99 21.48
C THR A 218 -19.62 14.49 21.21
N SER A 219 -20.80 13.91 21.41
CA SER A 219 -21.08 12.50 21.10
C SER A 219 -20.88 12.16 19.63
N THR A 220 -21.32 13.02 18.70
CA THR A 220 -21.15 12.80 17.26
C THR A 220 -19.68 12.89 16.82
N LYS A 221 -18.89 13.75 17.46
CA LYS A 221 -17.44 13.83 17.24
C LYS A 221 -16.75 12.53 17.67
N ILE A 222 -17.11 12.02 18.84
CA ILE A 222 -16.57 10.76 19.37
C ILE A 222 -16.97 9.58 18.46
N ILE A 223 -18.23 9.50 18.03
CA ILE A 223 -18.71 8.46 17.12
C ILE A 223 -17.94 8.49 15.79
N ASN A 224 -17.80 9.66 15.16
CA ASN A 224 -17.02 9.75 13.91
C ASN A 224 -15.55 9.38 14.12
N GLY A 225 -14.94 9.78 15.25
CA GLY A 225 -13.59 9.36 15.62
C GLY A 225 -13.47 7.83 15.75
N LEU A 226 -14.42 7.18 16.44
CA LEU A 226 -14.48 5.73 16.57
C LEU A 226 -14.69 5.03 15.22
N LEU A 227 -15.50 5.60 14.32
CA LEU A 227 -15.69 5.07 12.97
C LEU A 227 -14.42 5.14 12.13
N ILE A 228 -13.62 6.20 12.25
CA ILE A 228 -12.32 6.33 11.58
C ILE A 228 -11.36 5.27 12.10
N VAL A 229 -11.19 5.19 13.42
CA VAL A 229 -10.31 4.18 14.04
C VAL A 229 -10.77 2.77 13.69
N GLY A 230 -12.08 2.50 13.76
CA GLY A 230 -12.68 1.24 13.37
C GLY A 230 -12.37 0.88 11.92
N GLY A 231 -12.57 1.81 10.96
CA GLY A 231 -12.27 1.58 9.54
C GLY A 231 -10.80 1.27 9.27
N ILE A 232 -9.89 1.97 9.95
CA ILE A 232 -8.44 1.71 9.85
C ILE A 232 -8.11 0.32 10.42
N VAL A 233 -8.62 0.01 11.61
CA VAL A 233 -8.41 -1.30 12.25
C VAL A 233 -8.97 -2.44 11.39
N THR A 234 -10.18 -2.29 10.85
CA THR A 234 -10.77 -3.29 9.95
C THR A 234 -9.94 -3.45 8.68
N SER A 235 -9.38 -2.37 8.11
CA SER A 235 -8.49 -2.46 6.95
C SER A 235 -7.20 -3.22 7.27
N ILE A 236 -6.61 -2.99 8.44
CA ILE A 236 -5.41 -3.69 8.90
C ILE A 236 -5.72 -5.17 9.10
N ILE A 237 -6.81 -5.50 9.81
CA ILE A 237 -7.21 -6.89 10.05
C ILE A 237 -7.49 -7.59 8.72
N ALA A 238 -8.26 -6.98 7.82
CA ALA A 238 -8.55 -7.55 6.51
C ALA A 238 -7.27 -7.78 5.70
N SER A 239 -6.34 -6.82 5.69
CA SER A 239 -5.05 -6.97 5.01
C SER A 239 -4.22 -8.09 5.62
N SER A 240 -4.15 -8.19 6.94
CA SER A 240 -3.43 -9.25 7.65
C SER A 240 -4.03 -10.62 7.40
N LEU A 241 -5.37 -10.75 7.40
CA LEU A 241 -6.05 -12.01 7.09
C LEU A 241 -5.76 -12.46 5.66
N VAL A 242 -5.86 -11.54 4.70
CA VAL A 242 -5.57 -11.87 3.30
C VAL A 242 -4.10 -12.20 3.10
N TYR A 243 -3.19 -11.51 3.80
CA TYR A 243 -1.78 -11.87 3.83
C TYR A 243 -1.56 -13.28 4.39
N CYS A 244 -2.22 -13.64 5.49
CA CYS A 244 -2.16 -15.00 6.02
C CYS A 244 -2.67 -16.03 5.00
N PHE A 245 -3.83 -15.80 4.37
CA PHE A 245 -4.35 -16.69 3.33
C PHE A 245 -3.41 -16.81 2.13
N MET A 246 -2.78 -15.71 1.74
CA MET A 246 -1.76 -15.67 0.68
C MET A 246 -0.56 -16.53 1.04
N GLN A 247 -0.02 -16.36 2.24
CA GLN A 247 1.08 -17.16 2.74
C GLN A 247 0.71 -18.63 2.90
N ASP A 248 -0.51 -18.95 3.33
CA ASP A 248 -0.97 -20.33 3.47
C ASP A 248 -1.18 -21.01 2.11
N GLU A 249 -1.63 -20.27 1.10
CA GLU A 249 -1.71 -20.77 -0.28
C GLU A 249 -0.31 -21.01 -0.88
N ILE A 250 0.65 -20.13 -0.59
CA ILE A 250 2.08 -20.32 -0.93
C ILE A 250 2.67 -21.51 -0.16
N LYS A 251 2.29 -21.73 1.11
CA LYS A 251 2.70 -22.90 1.89
C LYS A 251 2.07 -24.21 1.39
N MET A 252 0.84 -24.17 0.89
CA MET A 252 0.19 -25.34 0.30
C MET A 252 0.89 -25.75 -1.00
N LEU A 253 1.38 -24.77 -1.77
CA LEU A 253 2.28 -24.99 -2.91
C LEU A 253 3.64 -25.59 -2.48
N HIS A 254 4.12 -25.27 -1.28
CA HIS A 254 5.38 -25.73 -0.67
C HIS A 254 5.51 -27.26 -0.58
N ARG A 255 4.39 -27.98 -0.46
CA ARG A 255 4.38 -29.46 -0.44
C ARG A 255 4.76 -30.10 -1.79
N SER A 256 4.72 -29.37 -2.89
CA SER A 256 4.98 -29.92 -4.24
C SER A 256 6.37 -29.59 -4.79
N SER A 257 7.05 -28.53 -4.32
CA SER A 257 8.45 -28.19 -4.68
C SER A 257 9.01 -27.05 -3.79
N PRO A 258 9.76 -27.33 -2.71
CA PRO A 258 10.14 -26.32 -1.71
C PRO A 258 11.03 -25.19 -2.26
N ALA A 259 12.05 -25.54 -3.07
CA ALA A 259 13.04 -24.58 -3.58
C ALA A 259 12.43 -23.52 -4.50
N ASN A 260 11.51 -23.91 -5.37
CA ASN A 260 10.84 -22.98 -6.27
C ASN A 260 9.96 -21.96 -5.50
N ASN A 261 9.36 -22.37 -4.40
CA ASN A 261 8.44 -21.51 -3.67
C ASN A 261 9.14 -20.47 -2.78
N GLU A 262 10.32 -20.79 -2.25
CA GLU A 262 11.18 -19.81 -1.57
C GLU A 262 11.61 -18.71 -2.55
N LEU A 263 12.05 -19.11 -3.75
CA LEU A 263 12.40 -18.18 -4.82
C LEU A 263 11.22 -17.30 -5.28
N ALA A 264 10.00 -17.84 -5.34
CA ALA A 264 8.80 -17.06 -5.67
C ALA A 264 8.39 -16.09 -4.55
N ALA A 265 8.54 -16.48 -3.29
CA ALA A 265 8.30 -15.59 -2.15
C ALA A 265 9.32 -14.46 -2.10
N GLU A 266 10.60 -14.77 -2.30
CA GLU A 266 11.67 -13.78 -2.43
C GLU A 266 11.43 -12.82 -3.61
N ALA A 267 10.95 -13.31 -4.76
CA ALA A 267 10.60 -12.45 -5.89
C ALA A 267 9.47 -11.45 -5.54
N LEU A 268 8.49 -11.88 -4.72
CA LEU A 268 7.43 -11.00 -4.23
C LEU A 268 7.96 -9.98 -3.20
N GLU A 269 8.89 -10.37 -2.33
CA GLU A 269 9.59 -9.46 -1.41
C GLU A 269 10.45 -8.43 -2.17
N ASP A 270 11.18 -8.88 -3.20
CA ASP A 270 11.96 -7.99 -4.09
C ASP A 270 11.04 -6.99 -4.81
N ALA A 271 9.83 -7.44 -5.21
CA ALA A 271 8.79 -6.59 -5.79
C ALA A 271 8.19 -5.60 -4.77
N GLU A 272 8.12 -5.97 -3.50
CA GLU A 272 7.68 -5.09 -2.41
C GLU A 272 8.63 -3.93 -2.20
N GLN A 273 9.94 -4.23 -2.12
CA GLN A 273 10.98 -3.23 -1.86
C GLN A 273 11.21 -2.28 -3.05
N GLY A 274 10.57 -2.52 -4.20
CA GLY A 274 10.72 -1.72 -5.42
C GLY A 274 12.10 -1.86 -6.06
N ALA A 275 12.88 -2.87 -5.66
CA ALA A 275 14.29 -2.99 -6.00
C ALA A 275 14.65 -4.18 -6.92
N PRO A 276 14.17 -4.22 -8.17
CA PRO A 276 14.80 -5.05 -9.20
C PRO A 276 15.88 -4.30 -10.02
N LEU A 277 16.00 -2.96 -9.88
CA LEU A 277 16.85 -2.11 -10.75
C LEU A 277 18.07 -1.49 -10.06
N LEU A 278 18.25 -1.63 -8.74
CA LEU A 278 19.39 -1.07 -7.99
C LEU A 278 20.29 -2.13 -7.34
N ALA A 279 19.87 -3.40 -7.30
CA ALA A 279 20.64 -4.47 -6.69
C ALA A 279 21.74 -5.04 -7.61
N GLN A 280 21.84 -4.59 -8.86
CA GLN A 280 22.90 -4.97 -9.79
C GLN A 280 23.90 -3.82 -9.97
N HIS A 281 24.63 -3.50 -8.90
CA HIS A 281 25.98 -2.98 -9.07
C HIS A 281 26.92 -3.84 -8.20
N PRO A 282 27.73 -4.72 -8.79
CA PRO A 282 28.96 -5.09 -8.13
C PRO A 282 29.76 -3.78 -8.04
N LEU A 283 30.01 -3.31 -6.82
CA LEU A 283 31.15 -2.43 -6.56
C LEU A 283 32.39 -3.26 -6.85
N GLY A 284 32.81 -3.19 -8.11
CA GLY A 284 33.98 -3.85 -8.66
C GLY A 284 34.65 -2.92 -9.64
N THR A 285 35.15 -1.80 -9.13
CA THR A 285 36.42 -1.12 -9.48
C THR A 285 36.68 -0.06 -8.42
#